data_AF-A0A933VNJ1-F1
#
_entry.id   AF-A0A933VNJ1-F1
#
_cell.length_a   1.000
_cell.length_b   1.000
_cell.length_c   1.000
_cell.angle_alpha   90.00
_cell.angle_beta   90.00
_cell.angle_gamma   90.00
#
_symmetry.space_group_name_H-M   'P 1'
#
loop_
_entity.id
_entity.type
_entity.pdbx_description
1 polymer ?
#
loop_
_entity_poly.entity_id
_entity_poly.type
_entity_poly.pdbx_seq_one_letter_code
_entity_poly.pdbx_strand_id
1 'polypeptide(L)'
;MVGPSTVRTEWRDRVVVVTIDRPDRRNAVDLATLEALADAQAAARAGGARVLVLTGAPPAFCAGADLSGVDAGDFATALSRVLVGFTELGFATIAAIDGPALGAGTQLAVACDLRVATSSSVLGIPAAKLGLVVDRWTVDRLVRELGASVARAMLLSAQTYTAEHLLPMGAVHRFGGLAEALMWADEIAALAPLTISSHKLALKGLASPDGVDEVFEAARRAAWASADAEEGRTAFLEKRRPHFEGR
;
A
#
# COMPACT_ATOMS: atom_id res chain seq x y z
N MET A 1 20.88 20.19 2.77
CA MET A 1 21.20 19.32 1.63
C MET A 1 19.97 18.47 1.37
N VAL A 2 19.35 18.59 0.19
CA VAL A 2 18.25 17.69 -0.19
C VAL A 2 18.90 16.34 -0.45
N GLY A 3 18.57 15.33 0.36
CA GLY A 3 19.05 13.96 0.15
C GLY A 3 18.62 13.44 -1.22
N PRO A 4 19.19 12.32 -1.70
CA PRO A 4 18.73 11.70 -2.93
C PRO A 4 17.22 11.43 -2.86
N SER A 5 16.49 11.73 -3.94
CA SER A 5 15.04 11.59 -4.01
C SER A 5 14.63 10.13 -3.81
N THR A 6 13.86 9.83 -2.76
CA THR A 6 13.38 8.47 -2.44
C THR A 6 12.22 8.01 -3.32
N VAL A 7 11.68 8.93 -4.13
CA VAL A 7 10.63 8.70 -5.12
C VAL A 7 11.05 9.36 -6.43
N ARG A 8 10.87 8.68 -7.56
CA ARG A 8 11.07 9.23 -8.90
C ARG A 8 9.73 9.31 -9.63
N THR A 9 9.58 10.33 -10.47
CA THR A 9 8.37 10.53 -11.28
C THR A 9 8.74 10.72 -12.75
N GLU A 10 8.13 9.93 -13.63
CA GLU A 10 8.31 10.00 -15.09
C GLU A 10 6.95 10.21 -15.75
N TRP A 11 6.84 11.22 -16.63
CA TRP A 11 5.64 11.47 -17.41
C TRP A 11 5.75 10.86 -18.80
N ARG A 12 4.69 10.20 -19.24
CA ARG A 12 4.51 9.60 -20.57
C ARG A 12 3.16 10.06 -21.09
N ASP A 13 3.15 11.19 -21.78
CA ASP A 13 1.95 11.92 -22.17
C ASP A 13 0.99 12.19 -21.00
N ARG A 14 -0.05 11.36 -20.86
CA ARG A 14 -1.08 11.47 -19.82
C ARG A 14 -0.94 10.40 -18.72
N VAL A 15 0.04 9.52 -18.82
CA VAL A 15 0.38 8.52 -17.80
C VAL A 15 1.57 9.04 -17.00
N VAL A 16 1.50 8.90 -15.68
CA VAL A 16 2.61 9.23 -14.78
C VAL A 16 3.06 7.98 -14.03
N VAL A 17 4.36 7.68 -14.09
CA VAL A 17 4.97 6.56 -13.36
C VAL A 17 5.64 7.11 -12.12
N VAL A 18 5.19 6.66 -10.95
CA VAL A 18 5.75 6.99 -9.65
C VAL A 18 6.49 5.75 -9.13
N THR A 19 7.80 5.86 -8.98
CA THR A 19 8.67 4.78 -8.53
C THR A 19 9.22 5.07 -7.15
N ILE A 20 8.99 4.18 -6.17
CA ILE A 20 9.71 4.20 -4.90
C ILE A 20 11.13 3.69 -5.17
N ASP A 21 12.15 4.49 -4.83
CA ASP A 21 13.55 4.26 -5.22
C ASP A 21 14.46 4.23 -3.98
N ARG A 22 14.22 3.24 -3.10
CA ARG A 22 15.06 2.90 -1.95
C ARG A 22 15.45 1.41 -1.99
N PRO A 23 16.11 0.94 -3.07
CA PRO A 23 16.33 -0.50 -3.29
C PRO A 23 17.19 -1.16 -2.19
N ASP A 24 18.10 -0.41 -1.57
CA ASP A 24 18.92 -0.83 -0.42
C ASP A 24 18.08 -1.15 0.84
N ARG A 25 16.92 -0.50 0.97
CA ARG A 25 15.90 -0.78 1.98
C ARG A 25 14.72 -1.58 1.44
N ARG A 26 14.85 -2.17 0.25
CA ARG A 26 13.77 -2.89 -0.45
C ARG A 26 12.49 -2.05 -0.54
N ASN A 27 12.66 -0.76 -0.78
CA ASN A 27 11.58 0.23 -0.89
C ASN A 27 10.65 0.31 0.33
N ALA A 28 11.14 -0.07 1.52
CA ALA A 28 10.44 0.28 2.75
C ALA A 28 10.24 1.81 2.78
N VAL A 29 9.04 2.27 3.13
CA VAL A 29 8.72 3.71 3.13
C VAL A 29 9.02 4.29 4.50
N ASP A 30 9.77 5.40 4.53
CA ASP A 30 9.95 6.27 5.68
C ASP A 30 9.08 7.54 5.52
N LEU A 31 9.15 8.46 6.49
CA LEU A 31 8.36 9.71 6.45
C LEU A 31 8.66 10.54 5.19
N ALA A 32 9.93 10.72 4.83
CA ALA A 32 10.33 11.48 3.65
C ALA A 32 9.80 10.86 2.35
N THR A 33 9.78 9.53 2.27
CA THR A 33 9.21 8.80 1.13
C THR A 33 7.70 8.99 1.04
N LEU A 34 7.00 8.98 2.18
CA LEU A 34 5.55 9.23 2.22
C LEU A 34 5.21 10.67 1.81
N GLU A 35 6.01 11.65 2.24
CA GLU A 35 5.88 13.05 1.80
C GLU A 35 6.10 13.16 0.28
N ALA A 36 7.17 12.57 -0.25
CA ALA A 36 7.44 12.56 -1.68
C ALA A 36 6.36 11.84 -2.51
N LEU A 37 5.74 10.77 -1.98
CA LEU A 37 4.58 10.13 -2.61
C LEU A 37 3.35 11.05 -2.63
N ALA A 38 3.08 11.77 -1.53
CA ALA A 38 1.99 12.74 -1.47
C ALA A 38 2.20 13.90 -2.46
N ASP A 39 3.43 14.40 -2.57
CA ASP A 39 3.80 15.43 -3.55
C ASP A 39 3.63 14.92 -4.98
N ALA A 40 4.02 13.67 -5.27
CA ALA A 40 3.81 13.05 -6.58
C ALA A 40 2.32 12.90 -6.92
N GLN A 41 1.46 12.56 -5.96
CA GLN A 41 0.00 12.54 -6.14
C GLN A 41 -0.55 13.92 -6.46
N ALA A 42 -0.12 14.95 -5.73
CA ALA A 42 -0.54 16.33 -5.95
C ALA A 42 -0.09 16.85 -7.34
N ALA A 43 1.16 16.57 -7.72
CA ALA A 43 1.71 16.93 -9.02
C ALA A 43 0.96 16.21 -10.17
N ALA A 44 0.65 14.92 -10.02
CA ALA A 44 -0.14 14.16 -11.00
C ALA A 44 -1.53 14.76 -11.20
N ARG A 45 -2.18 15.18 -10.10
CA ARG A 45 -3.49 15.87 -10.13
C ARG A 45 -3.41 17.20 -10.86
N ALA A 46 -2.45 18.05 -10.48
CA ALA A 46 -2.28 19.37 -11.08
C ALA A 46 -1.87 19.30 -12.57
N GLY A 47 -1.05 18.31 -12.94
CA GLY A 47 -0.59 18.07 -14.31
C GLY A 47 -1.64 17.45 -15.24
N GLY A 48 -2.82 17.07 -14.72
CA GLY A 48 -3.88 16.49 -15.51
C GLY A 48 -3.56 15.09 -16.03
N ALA A 49 -2.98 14.24 -15.17
CA ALA A 49 -2.79 12.82 -15.44
C ALA A 49 -4.14 12.12 -15.69
N ARG A 50 -4.12 11.08 -16.53
CA ARG A 50 -5.23 10.17 -16.79
C ARG A 50 -5.06 8.83 -16.08
N VAL A 51 -3.82 8.43 -15.83
CA VAL A 51 -3.48 7.23 -15.06
C VAL A 51 -2.19 7.49 -14.29
N LEU A 52 -2.12 7.03 -13.05
CA LEU A 52 -0.88 6.95 -12.29
C LEU A 52 -0.51 5.48 -12.08
N VAL A 53 0.71 5.11 -12.45
CA VAL A 53 1.29 3.79 -12.19
C VAL A 53 2.27 3.90 -11.03
N LEU A 54 1.98 3.24 -9.91
CA LEU A 54 2.88 3.11 -8.77
C LEU A 54 3.71 1.84 -8.90
N THR A 55 5.02 1.94 -8.73
CA THR A 55 5.93 0.78 -8.71
C THR A 55 7.11 1.00 -7.75
N GLY A 56 7.92 -0.04 -7.55
CA GLY A 56 9.15 0.03 -6.76
C GLY A 56 10.36 -0.34 -7.61
N ALA A 57 11.50 0.32 -7.39
CA ALA A 57 12.76 -0.09 -7.98
C ALA A 57 13.14 -1.51 -7.50
N PRO A 58 13.64 -2.42 -8.36
CA PRO A 58 13.99 -3.77 -7.94
C PRO A 58 14.92 -3.78 -6.70
N PRO A 59 14.78 -4.74 -5.77
CA PRO A 59 14.16 -6.06 -5.98
C PRO A 59 12.76 -6.24 -5.38
N ALA A 60 12.09 -5.17 -4.92
CA ALA A 60 10.79 -5.28 -4.26
C ALA A 60 9.88 -4.13 -4.66
N PHE A 61 8.56 -4.35 -4.63
CA PHE A 61 7.61 -3.26 -4.75
C PHE A 61 7.72 -2.32 -3.54
N CYS A 62 7.55 -2.87 -2.32
CA CYS A 62 7.75 -2.19 -1.06
C CYS A 62 7.73 -3.20 0.10
N ALA A 63 8.81 -3.27 0.88
CA ALA A 63 8.95 -4.22 1.97
C ALA A 63 8.23 -3.81 3.28
N GLY A 64 7.59 -2.64 3.32
CA GLY A 64 6.82 -2.18 4.48
C GLY A 64 7.25 -0.81 4.97
N ALA A 65 7.19 -0.61 6.28
CA ALA A 65 7.56 0.65 6.92
C ALA A 65 9.01 0.62 7.39
N ASP A 66 9.72 1.72 7.18
CA ASP A 66 11.00 2.03 7.83
C ASP A 66 10.74 3.07 8.92
N LEU A 67 10.64 2.60 10.16
CA LEU A 67 10.35 3.43 11.33
C LEU A 67 11.63 3.98 11.98
N SER A 68 12.78 3.93 11.30
CA SER A 68 14.03 4.42 11.87
C SER A 68 13.99 5.94 12.07
N GLY A 69 14.16 6.37 13.33
CA GLY A 69 14.31 7.78 13.68
C GLY A 69 13.04 8.65 13.55
N VAL A 70 11.85 8.04 13.53
CA VAL A 70 10.56 8.76 13.43
C VAL A 70 9.58 8.32 14.52
N ASP A 71 8.73 9.25 14.95
CA ASP A 71 7.58 8.95 15.81
C ASP A 71 6.54 8.09 15.06
N ALA A 72 6.01 7.07 15.74
CA ALA A 72 5.08 6.13 15.11
C ALA A 72 3.74 6.79 14.73
N GLY A 73 3.29 7.80 15.49
CA GLY A 73 2.08 8.56 15.21
C GLY A 73 2.22 9.48 13.99
N ASP A 74 3.36 10.16 13.88
CA ASP A 74 3.67 11.00 12.70
C ASP A 74 3.73 10.15 11.42
N PHE A 75 4.42 9.00 11.50
CA PHE A 75 4.47 8.05 10.39
C PHE A 75 3.08 7.53 10.02
N ALA A 76 2.28 7.11 10.99
CA ALA A 76 0.93 6.61 10.75
C ALA A 76 0.04 7.67 10.08
N THR A 77 0.15 8.93 10.51
CA THR A 77 -0.58 10.05 9.91
C THR A 77 -0.16 10.29 8.46
N ALA A 78 1.14 10.31 8.19
CA ALA A 78 1.67 10.47 6.83
C ALA A 78 1.27 9.30 5.92
N LEU A 79 1.31 8.07 6.42
CA LEU A 79 0.91 6.88 5.68
C LEU A 79 -0.56 6.93 5.34
N SER A 80 -1.42 7.22 6.32
CA SER A 80 -2.87 7.37 6.11
C SER A 80 -3.18 8.43 5.03
N ARG A 81 -2.51 9.59 5.09
CA ARG A 81 -2.64 10.64 4.06
C ARG A 81 -2.33 10.13 2.65
N VAL A 82 -1.24 9.39 2.46
CA VAL A 82 -0.85 8.84 1.15
C VAL A 82 -1.85 7.78 0.67
N LEU A 83 -2.25 6.87 1.55
CA LEU A 83 -3.18 5.78 1.25
C LEU A 83 -4.55 6.32 0.83
N VAL A 84 -5.12 7.24 1.62
CA VAL A 84 -6.36 7.94 1.28
C VAL A 84 -6.18 8.76 0.01
N GLY A 85 -5.05 9.44 -0.15
CA GLY A 85 -4.72 10.24 -1.33
C GLY A 85 -4.86 9.48 -2.65
N PHE A 86 -4.39 8.23 -2.72
CA PHE A 86 -4.56 7.39 -3.93
C PHE A 86 -6.04 7.16 -4.28
N THR A 87 -6.88 6.97 -3.28
CA THR A 87 -8.32 6.76 -3.46
C THR A 87 -9.08 8.03 -3.87
N GLU A 88 -8.48 9.21 -3.66
CA GLU A 88 -9.08 10.53 -3.93
C GLU A 88 -8.64 11.15 -5.26
N LEU A 89 -7.69 10.52 -5.95
CA LEU A 89 -7.34 10.89 -7.32
C LEU A 89 -8.55 10.66 -8.23
N GLY A 90 -8.93 11.67 -9.00
CA GLY A 90 -10.06 11.62 -9.96
C GLY A 90 -9.76 10.81 -11.23
N PHE A 91 -8.74 9.97 -11.21
CA PHE A 91 -8.28 9.16 -12.33
C PHE A 91 -7.77 7.81 -11.81
N ALA A 92 -7.57 6.86 -12.72
CA ALA A 92 -7.21 5.49 -12.37
C ALA A 92 -5.78 5.39 -11.83
N THR A 93 -5.57 4.47 -10.89
CA THR A 93 -4.26 4.16 -10.32
C THR A 93 -3.96 2.68 -10.47
N ILE A 94 -2.74 2.33 -10.88
CA ILE A 94 -2.31 0.95 -11.09
C ILE A 94 -1.08 0.69 -10.21
N ALA A 95 -1.11 -0.30 -9.34
CA ALA A 95 0.09 -0.84 -8.72
C ALA A 95 0.73 -1.87 -9.65
N ALA A 96 1.93 -1.57 -10.16
CA ALA A 96 2.78 -2.51 -10.89
C ALA A 96 3.73 -3.17 -9.89
N ILE A 97 3.35 -4.35 -9.43
CA ILE A 97 3.99 -5.08 -8.34
C ILE A 97 5.01 -6.05 -8.93
N ASP A 98 6.28 -5.88 -8.58
CA ASP A 98 7.33 -6.84 -8.85
C ASP A 98 8.12 -7.13 -7.57
N GLY A 99 8.17 -8.40 -7.18
CA GLY A 99 8.72 -8.82 -5.90
C GLY A 99 7.82 -8.49 -4.68
N PRO A 100 8.39 -8.52 -3.47
CA PRO A 100 7.60 -8.38 -2.24
C PRO A 100 6.87 -7.03 -2.10
N ALA A 101 5.61 -7.09 -1.68
CA ALA A 101 4.77 -5.98 -1.26
C ALA A 101 4.21 -6.28 0.13
N LEU A 102 4.94 -5.95 1.20
CA LEU A 102 4.62 -6.37 2.57
C LEU A 102 4.24 -5.19 3.46
N GLY A 103 3.35 -5.40 4.43
CA GLY A 103 2.95 -4.36 5.39
C GLY A 103 2.42 -3.11 4.68
N ALA A 104 3.06 -1.96 4.89
CA ALA A 104 2.74 -0.71 4.17
C ALA A 104 2.80 -0.88 2.63
N GLY A 105 3.62 -1.78 2.11
CA GLY A 105 3.65 -2.11 0.67
C GLY A 105 2.36 -2.78 0.18
N THR A 106 1.76 -3.69 0.96
CA THR A 106 0.42 -4.21 0.64
C THR A 106 -0.62 -3.11 0.73
N GLN A 107 -0.54 -2.23 1.74
CA GLN A 107 -1.47 -1.11 1.91
C GLN A 107 -1.43 -0.18 0.69
N LEU A 108 -0.24 0.19 0.21
CA LEU A 108 -0.05 0.97 -1.01
C LEU A 108 -0.61 0.26 -2.25
N ALA A 109 -0.38 -1.05 -2.38
CA ALA A 109 -0.91 -1.83 -3.50
C ALA A 109 -2.45 -1.87 -3.52
N VAL A 110 -3.11 -2.02 -2.37
CA VAL A 110 -4.58 -2.02 -2.29
C VAL A 110 -5.17 -0.61 -2.29
N ALA A 111 -4.40 0.42 -1.99
CA ALA A 111 -4.82 1.82 -2.14
C ALA A 111 -5.00 2.20 -3.63
N CYS A 112 -4.20 1.61 -4.52
CA CYS A 112 -4.42 1.71 -5.96
C CYS A 112 -5.75 1.03 -6.39
N ASP A 113 -6.31 1.47 -7.52
CA ASP A 113 -7.56 0.92 -8.06
C ASP A 113 -7.34 -0.44 -8.71
N LEU A 114 -6.22 -0.57 -9.43
CA LEU A 114 -5.87 -1.75 -10.22
C LEU A 114 -4.49 -2.27 -9.81
N ARG A 115 -4.25 -3.56 -10.08
CA ARG A 115 -3.06 -4.29 -9.65
C ARG A 115 -2.60 -5.22 -10.75
N VAL A 116 -1.36 -5.04 -11.19
CA VAL A 116 -0.64 -5.92 -12.12
C VAL A 116 0.55 -6.48 -11.37
N ALA A 117 0.70 -7.80 -11.34
CA ALA A 117 1.72 -8.43 -10.51
C ALA A 117 2.50 -9.52 -11.25
N THR A 118 3.81 -9.59 -11.00
CA THR A 118 4.68 -10.64 -11.54
C THR A 118 4.53 -11.94 -10.74
N SER A 119 5.04 -13.06 -11.26
CA SER A 119 5.08 -14.34 -10.53
C SER A 119 5.97 -14.29 -9.28
N SER A 120 6.92 -13.35 -9.19
CA SER A 120 7.76 -13.13 -8.01
C SER A 120 7.03 -12.35 -6.90
N SER A 121 5.85 -11.80 -7.20
CA SER A 121 5.13 -10.92 -6.28
C SER A 121 4.52 -11.66 -5.11
N VAL A 122 4.72 -11.12 -3.91
CA VAL A 122 4.15 -11.64 -2.66
C VAL A 122 3.54 -10.50 -1.86
N LEU A 123 2.24 -10.60 -1.58
CA LEU A 123 1.48 -9.61 -0.81
C LEU A 123 1.14 -10.15 0.58
N GLY A 124 1.16 -9.30 1.60
CA GLY A 124 0.72 -9.65 2.95
C GLY A 124 1.05 -8.60 4.00
N ILE A 125 0.23 -8.54 5.04
CA ILE A 125 0.46 -7.67 6.21
C ILE A 125 0.81 -8.54 7.41
N PRO A 126 2.10 -8.86 7.64
CA PRO A 126 2.53 -9.71 8.75
C PRO A 126 2.56 -8.98 10.11
N ALA A 127 1.64 -8.04 10.36
CA ALA A 127 1.64 -7.18 11.55
C ALA A 127 1.53 -7.98 12.87
N ALA A 128 0.80 -9.10 12.86
CA ALA A 128 0.70 -10.01 14.01
C ALA A 128 2.04 -10.63 14.41
N LYS A 129 3.03 -10.75 13.50
CA LYS A 129 4.39 -11.19 13.83
C LYS A 129 5.21 -10.13 14.56
N LEU A 130 4.69 -8.90 14.67
CA LEU A 130 5.33 -7.74 15.28
C LEU A 130 4.52 -7.20 16.48
N GLY A 131 3.40 -7.82 16.84
CA GLY A 131 2.50 -7.29 17.88
C GLY A 131 1.75 -6.00 17.46
N LEU A 132 1.61 -5.75 16.15
CA LEU A 132 1.01 -4.51 15.64
C LEU A 132 -0.38 -4.72 15.07
N VAL A 133 -1.20 -3.66 15.13
CA VAL A 133 -2.55 -3.61 14.58
C VAL A 133 -2.65 -2.47 13.56
N VAL A 134 -3.11 -2.78 12.34
CA VAL A 134 -3.37 -1.79 11.28
C VAL A 134 -4.61 -0.95 11.59
N ASP A 135 -4.76 0.20 10.94
CA ASP A 135 -5.94 1.05 11.12
C ASP A 135 -7.21 0.45 10.49
N ARG A 136 -8.37 0.99 10.86
CA ARG A 136 -9.66 0.50 10.37
C ARG A 136 -9.80 0.64 8.86
N TRP A 137 -9.29 1.75 8.32
CA TRP A 137 -9.27 2.00 6.88
C TRP A 137 -8.58 0.86 6.12
N THR A 138 -7.42 0.40 6.60
CA THR A 138 -6.68 -0.72 5.99
C THR A 138 -7.50 -2.01 6.02
N VAL A 139 -8.16 -2.33 7.14
CA VAL A 139 -8.99 -3.53 7.26
C VAL A 139 -10.14 -3.51 6.24
N ASP A 140 -10.88 -2.40 6.20
CA ASP A 140 -12.01 -2.24 5.29
C ASP A 140 -11.55 -2.31 3.81
N ARG A 141 -10.42 -1.67 3.50
CA ARG A 141 -9.83 -1.70 2.15
C ARG A 141 -9.38 -3.11 1.75
N LEU A 142 -8.74 -3.86 2.64
CA LEU A 142 -8.35 -5.26 2.36
C LEU A 142 -9.55 -6.14 2.08
N VAL A 143 -10.62 -6.03 2.88
CA VAL A 143 -11.85 -6.79 2.67
C VAL A 143 -12.47 -6.47 1.31
N ARG A 144 -12.46 -5.20 0.92
CA ARG A 144 -13.00 -4.74 -0.37
C ARG A 144 -12.17 -5.21 -1.57
N GLU A 145 -10.85 -5.08 -1.50
CA GLU A 145 -9.95 -5.33 -2.64
C GLU A 145 -9.53 -6.80 -2.77
N LEU A 146 -9.46 -7.53 -1.66
CA LEU A 146 -8.98 -8.92 -1.62
C LEU A 146 -10.06 -9.92 -1.19
N GLY A 147 -11.21 -9.45 -0.71
CA GLY A 147 -12.25 -10.29 -0.14
C GLY A 147 -12.01 -10.63 1.34
N ALA A 148 -13.10 -10.85 2.07
CA ALA A 148 -13.08 -11.07 3.52
C ALA A 148 -12.24 -12.29 3.95
N SER A 149 -12.23 -13.36 3.16
CA SER A 149 -11.48 -14.59 3.48
C SER A 149 -9.97 -14.37 3.43
N VAL A 150 -9.47 -13.69 2.39
CA VAL A 150 -8.04 -13.36 2.25
C VAL A 150 -7.64 -12.34 3.31
N ALA A 151 -8.44 -11.30 3.52
CA ALA A 151 -8.16 -10.31 4.56
C ALA A 151 -8.07 -10.96 5.95
N ARG A 152 -8.99 -11.88 6.28
CA ARG A 152 -8.99 -12.61 7.56
C ARG A 152 -7.73 -13.45 7.74
N ALA A 153 -7.38 -14.29 6.78
CA ALA A 153 -6.19 -15.12 6.87
C ALA A 153 -4.90 -14.26 6.89
N MET A 154 -4.84 -13.24 6.05
CA MET A 154 -3.70 -12.30 6.04
C MET A 154 -3.49 -11.63 7.41
N LEU A 155 -4.56 -11.12 8.04
CA LEU A 155 -4.45 -10.38 9.29
C LEU A 155 -4.34 -11.28 10.53
N LEU A 156 -5.08 -12.40 10.57
CA LEU A 156 -5.13 -13.26 11.77
C LEU A 156 -4.03 -14.32 11.81
N SER A 157 -3.49 -14.74 10.67
CA SER A 157 -2.40 -15.74 10.62
C SER A 157 -1.11 -15.22 10.00
N ALA A 158 -1.05 -13.93 9.63
CA ALA A 158 0.06 -13.34 8.90
C ALA A 158 0.37 -14.08 7.58
N GLN A 159 -0.65 -14.68 6.96
CA GLN A 159 -0.51 -15.38 5.69
C GLN A 159 -0.19 -14.41 4.55
N THR A 160 0.77 -14.80 3.72
CA THR A 160 1.13 -14.07 2.49
C THR A 160 0.57 -14.80 1.27
N TYR A 161 0.30 -14.05 0.21
CA TYR A 161 -0.28 -14.54 -1.03
C TYR A 161 0.60 -14.18 -2.22
N THR A 162 0.78 -15.11 -3.14
CA THR A 162 1.45 -14.87 -4.42
C THR A 162 0.45 -14.26 -5.41
N ALA A 163 0.95 -13.70 -6.52
CA ALA A 163 0.10 -13.27 -7.62
C ALA A 163 -0.78 -14.41 -8.17
N GLU A 164 -0.28 -15.65 -8.19
CA GLU A 164 -1.02 -16.85 -8.62
C GLU A 164 -2.22 -17.17 -7.74
N HIS A 165 -2.12 -16.96 -6.43
CA HIS A 165 -3.26 -17.12 -5.53
C HIS A 165 -4.32 -16.02 -5.75
N LEU A 166 -3.88 -14.79 -6.06
CA LEU A 166 -4.74 -13.60 -6.08
C LEU A 166 -5.38 -13.31 -7.45
N LEU A 167 -4.79 -13.76 -8.55
CA LEU A 167 -5.35 -13.57 -9.89
C LEU A 167 -6.75 -14.21 -10.07
N PRO A 168 -6.98 -15.50 -9.78
CA PRO A 168 -8.25 -16.15 -10.10
C PRO A 168 -9.44 -15.59 -9.29
N MET A 169 -9.17 -14.85 -8.22
CA MET A 169 -10.18 -14.21 -7.38
C MET A 169 -10.34 -12.70 -7.65
N GLY A 170 -9.63 -12.14 -8.64
CA GLY A 170 -9.71 -10.73 -9.03
C GLY A 170 -8.99 -9.75 -8.10
N ALA A 171 -8.22 -10.24 -7.14
CA ALA A 171 -7.42 -9.40 -6.23
C ALA A 171 -6.14 -8.88 -6.90
N VAL A 172 -5.59 -9.64 -7.85
CA VAL A 172 -4.66 -9.17 -8.89
C VAL A 172 -5.43 -9.23 -10.22
N HIS A 173 -5.30 -8.22 -11.06
CA HIS A 173 -6.14 -8.09 -12.26
C HIS A 173 -5.43 -8.59 -13.53
N ARG A 174 -4.11 -8.41 -13.63
CA ARG A 174 -3.30 -8.95 -14.73
C ARG A 174 -1.98 -9.50 -14.20
N PHE A 175 -1.47 -10.52 -14.89
CA PHE A 175 -0.10 -11.00 -14.70
C PHE A 175 0.88 -10.16 -15.52
N GLY A 176 1.95 -9.67 -14.90
CA GLY A 176 2.98 -8.90 -15.57
C GLY A 176 3.70 -7.93 -14.65
N GLY A 177 4.71 -7.24 -15.18
CA GLY A 177 5.44 -6.18 -14.48
C GLY A 177 5.02 -4.79 -14.96
N LEU A 178 5.94 -3.83 -14.82
CA LEU A 178 5.71 -2.43 -15.23
C LEU A 178 5.30 -2.29 -16.71
N ALA A 179 5.86 -3.09 -17.61
CA ALA A 179 5.51 -3.03 -19.04
C ALA A 179 4.01 -3.33 -19.28
N GLU A 180 3.46 -4.36 -18.65
CA GLU A 180 2.03 -4.72 -18.76
C GLU A 180 1.15 -3.65 -18.11
N ALA A 181 1.57 -3.11 -16.96
CA ALA A 181 0.86 -2.01 -16.32
C ALA A 181 0.81 -0.74 -17.18
N LEU A 182 1.89 -0.44 -17.91
CA LEU A 182 1.95 0.69 -18.84
C LEU A 182 1.05 0.47 -20.06
N MET A 183 1.05 -0.72 -20.65
CA MET A 183 0.13 -1.06 -21.74
C MET A 183 -1.32 -0.85 -21.31
N TRP A 184 -1.69 -1.32 -20.12
CA TRP A 184 -3.03 -1.13 -19.59
C TRP A 184 -3.32 0.34 -19.23
N ALA A 185 -2.32 1.08 -18.74
CA ALA A 185 -2.45 2.52 -18.49
C ALA A 185 -2.74 3.30 -19.77
N ASP A 186 -2.09 2.96 -20.88
CA ASP A 186 -2.32 3.60 -22.18
C ASP A 186 -3.74 3.33 -22.69
N GLU A 187 -4.23 2.08 -22.55
CA GLU A 187 -5.62 1.71 -22.84
C GLU A 187 -6.62 2.56 -22.02
N ILE A 188 -6.39 2.68 -20.71
CA ILE A 188 -7.27 3.45 -19.81
C ILE A 188 -7.19 4.95 -20.11
N ALA A 189 -6.01 5.47 -20.43
CA ALA A 189 -5.79 6.89 -20.72
C ALA A 189 -6.55 7.37 -21.96
N ALA A 190 -6.88 6.46 -22.88
CA ALA A 190 -7.71 6.72 -24.06
C ALA A 190 -9.23 6.76 -23.75
N LEU A 191 -9.66 6.34 -22.55
CA LEU A 191 -11.07 6.33 -22.16
C LEU A 191 -11.57 7.71 -21.73
N ALA A 192 -12.90 7.86 -21.69
CA ALA A 192 -13.54 9.11 -21.30
C ALA A 192 -13.24 9.45 -19.82
N PRO A 193 -12.52 10.55 -19.53
CA PRO A 193 -11.98 10.81 -18.19
C PRO A 193 -13.05 11.14 -17.16
N LEU A 194 -14.10 11.88 -17.54
CA LEU A 194 -15.21 12.19 -16.64
C LEU A 194 -15.97 10.91 -16.27
N THR A 195 -16.08 9.97 -17.20
CA THR A 195 -16.65 8.64 -16.96
C THR A 195 -15.80 7.87 -15.96
N ILE A 196 -14.48 7.78 -16.16
CA ILE A 196 -13.58 7.09 -15.22
C ILE A 196 -13.63 7.73 -13.82
N SER A 197 -13.53 9.06 -13.74
CA SER A 197 -13.62 9.79 -12.46
C SER A 197 -14.93 9.51 -11.74
N SER A 198 -16.06 9.50 -12.46
CA SER A 198 -17.39 9.29 -11.88
C SER A 198 -17.57 7.85 -11.39
N HIS A 199 -17.09 6.86 -12.15
CA HIS A 199 -17.09 5.46 -11.72
C HIS A 199 -16.23 5.27 -10.47
N LYS A 200 -15.03 5.85 -10.43
CA LYS A 200 -14.15 5.76 -9.25
C LYS A 200 -14.81 6.37 -8.00
N LEU A 201 -15.48 7.52 -8.15
CA LEU A 201 -16.24 8.14 -7.05
C LEU A 201 -17.40 7.24 -6.58
N ALA A 202 -18.19 6.68 -7.50
CA ALA A 202 -19.29 5.79 -7.17
C ALA A 202 -18.81 4.52 -6.46
N LEU A 203 -17.68 3.95 -6.91
CA LEU A 203 -17.04 2.80 -6.28
C LEU A 203 -16.57 3.12 -4.85
N LYS A 204 -16.05 4.33 -4.59
CA LYS A 204 -15.67 4.79 -3.23
C LYS A 204 -16.88 4.83 -2.29
N GLY A 205 -18.02 5.35 -2.76
CA GLY A 205 -19.24 5.55 -1.96
C GLY A 205 -19.92 4.27 -1.45
N LEU A 206 -19.41 3.08 -1.79
CA LEU A 206 -19.92 1.81 -1.31
C LEU A 206 -19.31 1.36 0.05
N ALA A 207 -18.42 2.14 0.67
CA ALA A 207 -17.73 1.75 1.91
C ALA A 207 -17.81 2.79 3.06
N SER A 208 -18.42 2.29 4.15
CA SER A 208 -18.42 2.66 5.57
C SER A 208 -19.49 3.63 6.12
N PRO A 209 -20.11 3.27 7.28
CA PRO A 209 -20.95 4.16 8.07
C PRO A 209 -20.10 5.27 8.69
N ASP A 210 -20.67 6.47 8.82
CA ASP A 210 -20.07 7.57 9.56
C ASP A 210 -19.82 7.17 11.02
N GLY A 211 -18.56 7.15 11.47
CA GLY A 211 -18.22 7.00 12.89
C GLY A 211 -16.87 6.36 13.21
N VAL A 212 -16.31 6.71 14.37
CA VAL A 212 -15.14 6.05 14.95
C VAL A 212 -15.60 4.84 15.75
N ASP A 213 -15.04 3.66 15.44
CA ASP A 213 -15.24 2.44 16.23
C ASP A 213 -14.30 2.49 17.46
N GLU A 214 -14.78 3.10 18.54
CA GLU A 214 -13.98 3.31 19.76
C GLU A 214 -13.49 2.00 20.40
N VAL A 215 -14.22 0.90 20.24
CA VAL A 215 -13.81 -0.41 20.75
C VAL A 215 -12.59 -0.91 19.98
N PHE A 216 -12.63 -0.83 18.65
CA PHE A 216 -11.50 -1.17 17.81
C PHE A 216 -10.29 -0.25 18.08
N GLU A 217 -10.49 1.06 18.16
CA GLU A 217 -9.39 2.00 18.39
C GLU A 217 -8.75 1.84 19.77
N ALA A 218 -9.53 1.50 20.81
CA ALA A 218 -8.99 1.16 22.13
C ALA A 218 -8.13 -0.12 22.07
N ALA A 219 -8.60 -1.17 21.40
CA ALA A 219 -7.84 -2.41 21.22
C ALA A 219 -6.55 -2.19 20.41
N ARG A 220 -6.62 -1.36 19.37
CA ARG A 220 -5.46 -0.96 18.56
C ARG A 220 -4.42 -0.25 19.43
N ARG A 221 -4.83 0.76 20.21
CA ARG A 221 -3.92 1.47 21.13
C ARG A 221 -3.26 0.53 22.15
N ALA A 222 -4.04 -0.39 22.72
CA ALA A 222 -3.52 -1.38 23.68
C ALA A 222 -2.44 -2.28 23.05
N ALA A 223 -2.66 -2.78 21.83
CA ALA A 223 -1.67 -3.60 21.13
C ALA A 223 -0.35 -2.84 20.88
N TRP A 224 -0.43 -1.59 20.39
CA TRP A 224 0.76 -0.77 20.14
C TRP A 224 1.55 -0.41 21.41
N ALA A 225 0.90 -0.36 22.56
CA ALA A 225 1.52 -0.07 23.85
C ALA A 225 1.97 -1.32 24.64
N SER A 226 1.74 -2.52 24.10
CA SER A 226 2.01 -3.80 24.76
C SER A 226 3.49 -4.16 24.81
N ALA A 227 3.87 -5.01 25.76
CA ALA A 227 5.21 -5.62 25.78
C ALA A 227 5.42 -6.53 24.55
N ASP A 228 4.35 -7.12 24.01
CA ASP A 228 4.41 -7.90 22.77
C ASP A 228 4.82 -7.07 21.55
N ALA A 229 4.42 -5.80 21.45
CA ALA A 229 4.88 -4.92 20.37
C ALA A 229 6.38 -4.62 20.49
N GLU A 230 6.88 -4.41 21.72
CA GLU A 230 8.31 -4.22 21.99
C GLU A 230 9.11 -5.49 21.66
N GLU A 231 8.65 -6.65 22.13
CA GLU A 231 9.24 -7.96 21.85
C GLU A 231 9.22 -8.28 20.35
N GLY A 232 8.10 -8.03 19.66
CA GLY A 232 7.98 -8.25 18.22
C GLY A 232 9.00 -7.44 17.42
N ARG A 233 9.17 -6.16 17.76
CA ARG A 233 10.20 -5.29 17.16
C ARG A 233 11.62 -5.78 17.49
N THR A 234 11.86 -6.14 18.74
CA THR A 234 13.18 -6.61 19.21
C THR A 234 13.58 -7.90 18.52
N ALA A 235 12.69 -8.90 18.51
CA ALA A 235 12.92 -10.19 17.86
C ALA A 235 13.16 -10.04 16.35
N PHE A 236 12.46 -9.11 15.68
CA PHE A 236 12.68 -8.81 14.27
C PHE A 236 14.08 -8.24 14.01
N LEU A 237 14.53 -7.29 14.83
CA LEU A 237 15.88 -6.71 14.73
C LEU A 237 16.98 -7.74 15.04
N GLU A 238 16.75 -8.60 16.04
CA GLU A 238 17.67 -9.66 16.46
C GLU A 238 17.58 -10.92 15.59
N LYS A 239 16.67 -10.96 14.60
CA LYS A 239 16.42 -12.11 13.71
C LYS A 239 16.14 -13.41 14.46
N ARG A 240 15.41 -13.33 15.57
CA ARG A 240 14.97 -14.49 16.36
C ARG A 240 13.45 -14.63 16.34
N ARG A 241 12.96 -15.77 16.83
CA ARG A 241 11.51 -15.97 17.02
C ARG A 241 11.04 -15.16 18.24
N PRO A 242 9.93 -14.41 18.16
CA PRO A 242 9.38 -13.69 19.30
C PRO A 242 8.68 -14.63 20.28
N HIS A 243 8.61 -14.22 21.54
CA HIS A 243 7.82 -14.85 22.60
C HIS A 243 6.73 -13.89 23.11
N PHE A 244 5.51 -14.04 22.58
CA PHE A 244 4.37 -13.20 22.94
C PHE A 244 3.64 -13.71 24.19
N GLU A 245 3.20 -12.80 25.05
CA GLU A 245 2.58 -13.07 26.35
C GLU A 245 1.17 -12.49 26.49
N GLY A 246 0.72 -11.67 25.53
CA GLY A 246 -0.61 -11.05 25.53
C GLY A 246 -0.75 -9.89 26.51
N ARG A 247 0.34 -9.16 26.79
CA ARG A 247 0.38 -8.03 27.73
C ARG A 247 1.31 -6.92 27.25
#